data_AF-A0A938R019-F1
#
_entry.id   AF-A0A938R019-F1
#
_cell.length_a   1.000
_cell.length_b   1.000
_cell.length_c   1.000
_cell.angle_alpha   90.00
_cell.angle_beta   90.00
_cell.angle_gamma   90.00
#
_symmetry.space_group_name_H-M   'P 1'
#
loop_
_entity.id
_entity.type
_entity.pdbx_description
1 polymer ?
#
loop_
_entity_poly.entity_id
_entity_poly.type
_entity_poly.pdbx_seq_one_letter_code
_entity_poly.pdbx_strand_id
1 'polypeptide(L)'
;MTPSSLVFALAVVVVPARFAPSSASSSAPSPLPSPSSAAQLPLAEAEAALRAGIHQKCVELAQRALAAGRLDAVAVARAWLVRGRCHVLDGDLHRAERSYAVAVRVQPDVALLTADAVFSRVQPEGRAQASALTLTAATVVVIDEGEQAPIVAVAVAAQDDLGLARAFVLVDADEREVVRAPIERAADAVGDAFVRPRHRFSGFSVERLRARLLDRYGNRLRDVPVVVSDEARRALIAAGATPATRSTATPATDTSWLTWAGAATASAGFVTASLGGVAFTSAMQADDTRVVDDEAPVLAAFVAGAGLFVVGGALIVVDQWPR
;
A
#
# COMPACT_ATOMS: atom_id res chain seq x y z
N MET A 1 57.79 18.96 24.09
CA MET A 1 56.98 17.74 23.97
C MET A 1 56.52 17.63 22.54
N THR A 2 57.11 16.69 21.80
CA THR A 2 56.97 16.47 20.36
C THR A 2 55.72 15.62 20.04
N PRO A 3 55.01 15.85 18.92
CA PRO A 3 53.98 14.93 18.46
C PRO A 3 54.62 13.83 17.61
N SER A 4 54.39 12.57 18.01
CA SER A 4 54.81 11.38 17.27
C SER A 4 53.90 11.15 16.06
N SER A 5 54.46 11.28 14.86
CA SER A 5 53.79 10.92 13.60
C SER A 5 54.02 9.42 13.31
N LEU A 6 52.94 8.65 13.26
CA LEU A 6 52.94 7.25 12.83
C LEU A 6 52.90 7.19 11.29
N VAL A 7 53.99 6.70 10.69
CA VAL A 7 54.11 6.43 9.25
C VAL A 7 53.73 4.97 9.02
N PHE A 8 52.69 4.72 8.23
CA PHE A 8 52.37 3.39 7.70
C PHE A 8 53.09 3.18 6.37
N ALA A 9 53.98 2.20 6.32
CA ALA A 9 54.63 1.75 5.08
C ALA A 9 53.79 0.64 4.42
N LEU A 10 53.36 0.88 3.18
CA LEU A 10 52.67 -0.08 2.33
C LEU A 10 53.73 -0.86 1.51
N ALA A 11 53.87 -2.16 1.76
CA ALA A 11 54.72 -3.03 0.96
C ALA A 11 53.92 -3.64 -0.20
N VAL A 12 54.27 -3.30 -1.44
CA VAL A 12 53.72 -3.90 -2.66
C VAL A 12 54.62 -5.04 -3.10
N VAL A 13 54.10 -6.27 -3.08
CA VAL A 13 54.81 -7.47 -3.57
C VAL A 13 54.41 -7.73 -5.02
N VAL A 14 55.37 -7.61 -5.94
CA VAL A 14 55.20 -7.92 -7.36
C VAL A 14 55.61 -9.38 -7.60
N VAL A 15 54.66 -10.19 -8.07
CA VAL A 15 54.90 -11.60 -8.45
C VAL A 15 55.07 -11.70 -9.97
N PRO A 16 56.16 -12.28 -10.50
CA PRO A 16 56.33 -12.45 -11.95
C PRO A 16 55.51 -13.64 -12.46
N ALA A 17 54.71 -13.40 -13.51
CA ALA A 17 53.96 -14.43 -14.20
C ALA A 17 54.88 -15.34 -15.04
N ARG A 18 54.80 -16.65 -14.84
CA ARG A 18 55.45 -17.67 -15.68
C ARG A 18 54.60 -17.93 -16.91
N PHE A 19 55.21 -17.78 -18.09
CA PHE A 19 54.65 -18.21 -19.37
C PHE A 19 54.62 -19.74 -19.46
N ALA A 20 53.45 -20.30 -19.78
CA ALA A 20 53.29 -21.71 -20.14
C ALA A 20 53.22 -21.85 -21.69
N PRO A 21 53.68 -22.98 -22.26
CA PRO A 21 53.72 -23.17 -23.71
C PRO A 21 52.33 -23.45 -24.31
N SER A 22 52.13 -22.89 -25.49
CA SER A 22 50.96 -23.05 -26.36
C SER A 22 50.80 -24.51 -26.82
N SER A 23 49.81 -25.21 -26.28
CA SER A 23 49.34 -26.50 -26.78
C SER A 23 48.20 -26.28 -27.77
N ALA A 24 48.36 -26.85 -28.97
CA ALA A 24 47.48 -26.75 -30.11
C ALA A 24 46.03 -27.18 -29.81
N SER A 25 45.09 -26.32 -30.19
CA SER A 25 43.64 -26.47 -30.03
C SER A 25 43.07 -27.43 -31.09
N SER A 26 42.71 -28.64 -30.65
CA SER A 26 41.77 -29.51 -31.35
C SER A 26 40.37 -28.90 -31.25
N SER A 27 39.83 -28.40 -32.37
CA SER A 27 38.50 -27.79 -32.47
C SER A 27 37.41 -28.87 -32.36
N ALA A 28 37.04 -29.22 -31.13
CA ALA A 28 35.78 -29.91 -30.89
C ALA A 28 34.61 -28.91 -31.12
N PRO A 29 33.50 -29.33 -31.74
CA PRO A 29 32.34 -28.47 -31.93
C PRO A 29 31.82 -28.01 -30.56
N SER A 30 31.69 -26.70 -30.38
CA SER A 30 31.20 -26.12 -29.13
C SER A 30 29.88 -26.77 -28.72
N PRO A 31 29.76 -27.25 -27.47
CA PRO A 31 28.51 -27.84 -27.00
C PRO A 31 27.38 -26.82 -27.18
N LEU A 32 26.26 -27.28 -27.72
CA LEU A 32 25.09 -26.44 -27.90
C LEU A 32 24.73 -25.79 -26.55
N PRO A 33 24.51 -24.47 -26.52
CA PRO A 33 24.16 -23.78 -25.28
C PRO A 33 22.91 -24.43 -24.67
N SER A 34 22.96 -24.70 -23.36
CA SER A 34 21.85 -25.24 -22.60
C SER A 34 20.59 -24.43 -22.90
N PRO A 35 19.41 -25.05 -23.09
CA PRO A 35 18.20 -24.35 -23.54
C PRO A 35 17.75 -23.18 -22.65
N SER A 36 18.23 -23.13 -21.40
CA SER A 36 18.06 -22.01 -20.45
C SER A 36 18.89 -20.77 -20.81
N SER A 37 20.11 -20.93 -21.35
CA SER A 37 20.98 -19.79 -21.65
C SER A 37 20.49 -18.96 -22.84
N ALA A 38 19.72 -19.58 -23.75
CA ALA A 38 19.13 -18.90 -24.91
C ALA A 38 18.11 -17.82 -24.51
N ALA A 39 17.36 -18.01 -23.43
CA ALA A 39 16.41 -17.02 -22.92
C ALA A 39 17.06 -15.99 -21.97
N GLN A 40 18.16 -16.35 -21.33
CA GLN A 40 18.92 -15.45 -20.46
C GLN A 40 19.68 -14.37 -21.24
N LEU A 41 20.13 -14.67 -22.46
CA LEU A 41 20.87 -13.71 -23.28
C LEU A 41 20.06 -12.43 -23.58
N PRO A 42 18.81 -12.49 -24.09
CA PRO A 42 17.99 -11.29 -24.27
C PRO A 42 17.75 -10.49 -22.99
N LEU A 43 17.64 -11.16 -21.83
CA LEU A 43 17.46 -10.47 -20.55
C LEU A 43 18.74 -9.70 -20.14
N ALA A 44 19.90 -10.31 -20.29
CA ALA A 44 21.18 -9.65 -20.04
C ALA A 44 21.40 -8.45 -20.99
N GLU A 45 21.03 -8.60 -22.26
CA GLU A 45 21.06 -7.50 -23.24
C GLU A 45 20.07 -6.39 -22.87
N ALA A 46 18.87 -6.72 -22.37
CA ALA A 46 17.90 -5.73 -21.91
C ALA A 46 18.45 -4.89 -20.75
N GLU A 47 19.11 -5.53 -19.78
CA GLU A 47 19.76 -4.86 -18.65
C GLU A 47 20.95 -3.99 -19.09
N ALA A 48 21.68 -4.40 -20.13
CA ALA A 48 22.72 -3.58 -20.74
C ALA A 48 22.12 -2.36 -21.46
N ALA A 49 21.05 -2.54 -22.23
CA ALA A 49 20.35 -1.45 -22.93
C ALA A 49 19.75 -0.43 -21.95
N LEU A 50 19.19 -0.90 -20.83
CA LEU A 50 18.71 -0.08 -19.72
C LEU A 50 19.84 0.80 -19.14
N ARG A 51 21.02 0.23 -18.87
CA ARG A 51 22.18 0.98 -18.37
C ARG A 51 22.71 2.00 -19.39
N ALA A 52 22.56 1.71 -20.66
CA ALA A 52 22.94 2.61 -21.75
C ALA A 52 21.90 3.71 -22.04
N GLY A 53 20.76 3.74 -21.33
CA GLY A 53 19.68 4.71 -21.57
C GLY A 53 18.92 4.50 -22.88
N ILE A 54 19.02 3.32 -23.50
CA ILE A 54 18.35 3.02 -24.78
C ILE A 54 17.00 2.35 -24.49
N HIS A 55 16.02 3.14 -24.06
CA HIS A 55 14.78 2.64 -23.44
C HIS A 55 13.93 1.76 -24.37
N GLN A 56 13.74 2.15 -25.64
CA GLN A 56 12.97 1.35 -26.60
C GLN A 56 13.59 -0.04 -26.82
N LYS A 57 14.91 -0.09 -27.06
CA LYS A 57 15.64 -1.35 -27.23
C LYS A 57 15.57 -2.22 -25.97
N CYS A 58 15.64 -1.61 -24.79
CA CYS A 58 15.44 -2.33 -23.54
C CYS A 58 14.06 -3.01 -23.46
N VAL A 59 12.98 -2.30 -23.79
CA VAL A 59 11.61 -2.85 -23.77
C VAL A 59 11.48 -4.02 -24.75
N GLU A 60 12.01 -3.88 -25.97
CA GLU A 60 12.00 -4.95 -26.98
C GLU A 60 12.76 -6.20 -26.51
N LEU A 61 13.95 -6.03 -25.94
CA LEU A 61 14.78 -7.13 -25.46
C LEU A 61 14.14 -7.83 -24.26
N ALA A 62 13.56 -7.08 -23.32
CA ALA A 62 12.83 -7.64 -22.19
C ALA A 62 11.59 -8.43 -22.66
N GLN A 63 10.84 -7.89 -23.63
CA GLN A 63 9.71 -8.59 -24.25
C GLN A 63 10.14 -9.86 -24.98
N ARG A 64 11.28 -9.83 -25.68
CA ARG A 64 11.86 -10.99 -26.36
C ARG A 64 12.28 -12.07 -25.35
N ALA A 65 12.86 -11.68 -24.22
CA ALA A 65 13.20 -12.60 -23.13
C ALA A 65 11.94 -13.31 -22.58
N LEU A 66 10.87 -12.54 -22.35
CA LEU A 66 9.59 -13.08 -21.89
C LEU A 66 8.94 -14.01 -22.93
N ALA A 67 8.98 -13.63 -24.21
CA ALA A 67 8.41 -14.42 -25.31
C ALA A 67 9.16 -15.74 -25.56
N ALA A 68 10.43 -15.83 -25.18
CA ALA A 68 11.21 -17.07 -25.30
C ALA A 68 10.68 -18.20 -24.40
N GLY A 69 9.91 -17.89 -23.35
CA GLY A 69 9.14 -18.86 -22.57
C GLY A 69 9.95 -19.87 -21.73
N ARG A 70 11.26 -19.65 -21.54
CA ARG A 70 12.18 -20.56 -20.83
C ARG A 70 12.88 -19.91 -19.62
N LEU A 71 12.29 -18.84 -19.09
CA LEU A 71 12.76 -18.17 -17.89
C LEU A 71 12.14 -18.83 -16.66
N ASP A 72 12.92 -18.99 -15.59
CA ASP A 72 12.37 -19.33 -14.28
C ASP A 72 11.56 -18.14 -13.71
N ALA A 73 10.80 -18.38 -12.64
CA ALA A 73 9.94 -17.33 -12.05
C ALA A 73 10.74 -16.06 -11.68
N VAL A 74 11.98 -16.22 -11.22
CA VAL A 74 12.90 -15.12 -10.87
C VAL A 74 13.24 -14.30 -12.10
N ALA A 75 13.65 -14.94 -13.18
CA ALA A 75 14.01 -14.26 -14.41
C ALA A 75 12.80 -13.67 -15.13
N VAL A 76 11.60 -14.29 -15.04
CA VAL A 76 10.35 -13.70 -15.52
C VAL A 76 10.03 -12.42 -14.75
N ALA A 77 10.05 -12.45 -13.42
CA ALA A 77 9.84 -11.27 -12.58
C ALA A 77 10.87 -10.17 -12.90
N ARG A 78 12.15 -10.55 -13.03
CA ARG A 78 13.24 -9.64 -13.40
C ARG A 78 13.03 -8.99 -14.77
N ALA A 79 12.62 -9.75 -15.78
CA ALA A 79 12.34 -9.21 -17.11
C ALA A 79 11.19 -8.18 -17.09
N TRP A 80 10.14 -8.45 -16.33
CA TRP A 80 9.04 -7.50 -16.13
C TRP A 80 9.47 -6.22 -15.39
N LEU A 81 10.37 -6.33 -14.40
CA LEU A 81 10.94 -5.17 -13.71
C LEU A 81 11.81 -4.32 -14.65
N VAL A 82 12.69 -4.95 -15.43
CA VAL A 82 13.54 -4.26 -16.41
C VAL A 82 12.66 -3.51 -17.43
N ARG A 83 11.63 -4.18 -17.94
CA ARG A 83 10.65 -3.56 -18.85
C ARG A 83 9.94 -2.37 -18.20
N GLY A 84 9.46 -2.54 -16.97
CA GLY A 84 8.77 -1.49 -16.22
C GLY A 84 9.65 -0.26 -16.03
N ARG A 85 10.92 -0.45 -15.69
CA ARG A 85 11.89 0.63 -15.53
C ARG A 85 12.14 1.37 -16.84
N CYS A 86 12.26 0.65 -17.94
CA CYS A 86 12.43 1.29 -19.25
C CYS A 86 11.21 2.12 -19.65
N HIS A 87 9.99 1.72 -19.28
CA HIS A 87 8.80 2.56 -19.42
C HIS A 87 8.79 3.80 -18.50
N VAL A 88 9.28 3.69 -17.25
CA VAL A 88 9.42 4.87 -16.37
C VAL A 88 10.35 5.90 -16.99
N LEU A 89 11.50 5.44 -17.47
CA LEU A 89 12.52 6.30 -18.09
C LEU A 89 12.07 6.91 -19.42
N ASP A 90 11.15 6.25 -20.12
CA ASP A 90 10.49 6.75 -21.34
C ASP A 90 9.31 7.69 -21.04
N GLY A 91 8.96 7.90 -19.76
CA GLY A 91 7.84 8.72 -19.32
C GLY A 91 6.46 8.03 -19.39
N ASP A 92 6.37 6.78 -19.83
CA ASP A 92 5.13 6.00 -19.87
C ASP A 92 4.87 5.30 -18.52
N LEU A 93 4.46 6.11 -17.53
CA LEU A 93 4.19 5.63 -16.17
C LEU A 93 3.09 4.55 -16.14
N HIS A 94 2.11 4.59 -17.04
CA HIS A 94 1.02 3.61 -17.08
C HIS A 94 1.47 2.24 -17.57
N ARG A 95 2.37 2.15 -18.56
CA ARG A 95 2.95 0.87 -18.98
C ARG A 95 3.98 0.36 -17.97
N ALA A 96 4.72 1.26 -17.32
CA ALA A 96 5.62 0.90 -16.24
C ALA A 96 4.87 0.20 -15.10
N GLU A 97 3.79 0.83 -14.63
CA GLU A 97 2.98 0.32 -13.53
C GLU A 97 2.42 -1.08 -13.80
N ARG A 98 1.89 -1.30 -15.01
CA ARG A 98 1.42 -2.63 -15.43
C ARG A 98 2.52 -3.68 -15.45
N SER A 99 3.72 -3.30 -15.88
CA SER A 99 4.87 -4.21 -15.90
C SER A 99 5.30 -4.59 -14.48
N TYR A 100 5.33 -3.62 -13.56
CA TYR A 100 5.63 -3.89 -12.16
C TYR A 100 4.57 -4.75 -11.46
N ALA A 101 3.28 -4.50 -11.74
CA ALA A 101 2.20 -5.32 -11.21
C ALA A 101 2.34 -6.79 -11.62
N VAL A 102 2.77 -7.07 -12.85
CA VAL A 102 3.04 -8.45 -13.29
C VAL A 102 4.27 -9.01 -12.56
N ALA A 103 5.35 -8.25 -12.41
CA ALA A 103 6.53 -8.71 -11.67
C ALA A 103 6.20 -9.13 -10.22
N VAL A 104 5.42 -8.30 -9.50
CA VAL A 104 4.97 -8.58 -8.13
C VAL A 104 4.12 -9.85 -8.07
N ARG A 105 3.23 -10.08 -9.05
CA ARG A 105 2.42 -11.30 -9.11
C ARG A 105 3.24 -12.56 -9.36
N VAL A 106 4.26 -12.46 -10.20
CA VAL A 106 5.13 -13.61 -10.53
C VAL A 106 6.00 -13.97 -9.34
N GLN A 107 6.63 -12.98 -8.70
CA GLN A 107 7.46 -13.22 -7.52
C GLN A 107 7.47 -12.00 -6.59
N PRO A 108 6.62 -11.99 -5.55
CA PRO A 108 6.45 -10.85 -4.65
C PRO A 108 7.76 -10.44 -3.97
N ASP A 109 8.53 -11.42 -3.49
CA ASP A 109 9.74 -11.18 -2.70
C ASP A 109 10.86 -10.54 -3.54
N VAL A 110 11.02 -10.98 -4.79
CA VAL A 110 12.05 -10.45 -5.70
C VAL A 110 11.68 -9.04 -6.13
N ALA A 111 10.41 -8.82 -6.48
CA ALA A 111 9.93 -7.52 -6.93
C ALA A 111 10.14 -6.44 -5.87
N LEU A 112 9.93 -6.75 -4.59
CA LEU A 112 10.13 -5.81 -3.49
C LEU A 112 11.61 -5.44 -3.31
N LEU A 113 12.51 -6.43 -3.31
CA LEU A 113 13.95 -6.18 -3.17
C LEU A 113 14.54 -5.37 -4.33
N THR A 114 14.04 -5.60 -5.55
CA THR A 114 14.59 -4.96 -6.75
C THR A 114 13.92 -3.64 -7.08
N ALA A 115 12.64 -3.43 -6.77
CA ALA A 115 12.00 -2.12 -6.87
C ALA A 115 12.80 -1.11 -6.03
N ASP A 116 13.14 -1.44 -4.79
CA ASP A 116 13.86 -0.57 -3.86
C ASP A 116 15.27 -0.19 -4.39
N ALA A 117 16.01 -1.18 -4.90
CA ALA A 117 17.33 -0.97 -5.51
C ALA A 117 17.28 -0.21 -6.85
N VAL A 118 16.14 -0.22 -7.52
CA VAL A 118 15.95 0.40 -8.84
C VAL A 118 15.51 1.86 -8.69
N PHE A 119 14.54 2.15 -7.82
CA PHE A 119 14.07 3.51 -7.57
C PHE A 119 15.16 4.38 -6.94
N SER A 120 15.99 3.81 -6.07
CA SER A 120 17.16 4.51 -5.50
C SER A 120 18.24 4.90 -6.53
N ARG A 121 18.30 4.25 -7.69
CA ARG A 121 19.32 4.49 -8.73
C ARG A 121 18.86 5.31 -9.93
N VAL A 122 17.55 5.50 -10.09
CA VAL A 122 16.99 6.39 -11.12
C VAL A 122 16.71 7.74 -10.46
N GLN A 123 17.76 8.52 -10.22
CA GLN A 123 17.60 9.95 -9.98
C GLN A 123 18.19 10.70 -11.18
N PRO A 124 17.41 11.54 -11.86
CA PRO A 124 18.00 12.64 -12.60
C PRO A 124 18.63 13.60 -11.58
N GLU A 125 19.91 13.91 -11.73
CA GLU A 125 20.64 14.87 -10.90
C GLU A 125 19.80 16.17 -10.80
N GLY A 126 19.24 16.46 -9.62
CA GLY A 126 18.52 17.72 -9.36
C GLY A 126 17.09 17.62 -8.80
N ARG A 127 16.54 16.45 -8.46
CA ARG A 127 15.25 16.35 -7.73
C ARG A 127 15.38 15.49 -6.48
N ALA A 128 14.62 15.89 -5.45
CA ALA A 128 14.68 15.43 -4.07
C ALA A 128 14.80 13.90 -3.92
N GLN A 129 15.52 13.50 -2.87
CA GLN A 129 15.80 12.12 -2.51
C GLN A 129 14.51 11.27 -2.44
N ALA A 130 14.30 10.40 -3.42
CA ALA A 130 13.37 9.28 -3.26
C ALA A 130 14.01 8.30 -2.26
N SER A 131 13.55 8.37 -1.01
CA SER A 131 13.92 7.41 0.02
C SER A 131 13.22 6.08 -0.28
N ALA A 132 13.89 4.98 0.01
CA ALA A 132 13.26 3.65 0.01
C ALA A 132 11.91 3.72 0.71
N LEU A 133 10.92 2.95 0.23
CA LEU A 133 9.55 2.90 0.76
C LEU A 133 9.60 2.32 2.17
N THR A 134 10.03 3.15 3.11
CA THR A 134 10.37 2.75 4.47
C THR A 134 9.13 3.02 5.29
N LEU A 135 8.18 2.11 5.15
CA LEU A 135 7.04 2.09 6.05
C LEU A 135 7.52 1.41 7.33
N THR A 136 7.96 2.24 8.26
CA THR A 136 8.63 1.81 9.51
C THR A 136 7.64 1.22 10.49
N ALA A 137 6.41 1.76 10.55
CA ALA A 137 5.34 1.24 11.39
C ALA A 137 3.97 1.78 10.94
N ALA A 138 2.94 0.96 11.10
CA ALA A 138 1.56 1.44 11.24
C ALA A 138 1.28 1.53 12.74
N THR A 139 1.16 2.74 13.26
CA THR A 139 0.86 2.97 14.67
C THR A 139 -0.65 2.99 14.83
N VAL A 140 -1.16 2.09 15.66
CA VAL A 140 -2.55 2.15 16.07
C VAL A 140 -2.65 3.04 17.31
N VAL A 141 -3.30 4.19 17.14
CA VAL A 141 -3.69 5.09 18.22
C VAL A 141 -5.13 4.78 18.57
N VAL A 142 -5.37 4.26 19.77
CA VAL A 142 -6.73 4.18 20.28
C VAL A 142 -7.10 5.55 20.81
N ILE A 143 -8.14 6.15 20.24
CA ILE A 143 -8.73 7.39 20.72
C ILE A 143 -9.89 6.97 21.62
N ASP A 144 -9.72 7.20 22.92
CA ASP A 144 -10.80 7.06 23.89
C ASP A 144 -11.68 8.32 23.81
N GLU A 145 -12.88 8.18 23.25
CA GLU A 145 -13.92 9.22 23.24
C GLU A 145 -15.06 8.85 24.23
N GLY A 146 -14.73 8.48 25.48
CA GLY A 146 -15.71 8.37 26.57
C GLY A 146 -16.53 7.07 26.57
N GLU A 147 -17.81 7.12 26.96
CA GLU A 147 -18.72 5.96 27.10
C GLU A 147 -18.95 5.13 25.80
N GLN A 148 -18.39 5.55 24.67
CA GLN A 148 -18.51 4.84 23.40
C GLN A 148 -17.31 3.90 23.16
N ALA A 149 -17.56 2.81 22.42
CA ALA A 149 -16.55 1.79 22.15
C ALA A 149 -15.20 2.38 21.66
N PRO A 150 -14.06 1.81 22.11
CA PRO A 150 -12.74 2.38 21.83
C PRO A 150 -12.51 2.55 20.33
N ILE A 151 -12.16 3.77 19.90
CA ILE A 151 -11.93 4.10 18.50
C ILE A 151 -10.50 3.75 18.14
N VAL A 152 -10.31 2.85 17.18
CA VAL A 152 -8.98 2.49 16.67
C VAL A 152 -8.64 3.40 15.49
N ALA A 153 -7.75 4.37 15.68
CA ALA A 153 -7.19 5.17 14.59
C ALA A 153 -5.86 4.56 14.13
N VAL A 154 -5.74 4.19 12.86
CA VAL A 154 -4.48 3.69 12.30
C VAL A 154 -3.73 4.85 11.66
N ALA A 155 -2.62 5.27 12.25
CA ALA A 155 -1.70 6.21 11.65
C ALA A 155 -0.60 5.44 10.91
N VAL A 156 -0.61 5.53 9.57
CA VAL A 156 0.44 4.98 8.74
C VAL A 156 1.47 6.08 8.50
N ALA A 157 2.61 5.99 9.17
CA ALA A 157 3.74 6.86 8.90
C ALA A 157 4.53 6.26 7.74
N ALA A 158 4.46 6.91 6.58
CA ALA A 158 5.34 6.60 5.47
C ALA A 158 6.22 7.82 5.23
N GLN A 159 7.54 7.65 5.29
CA GLN A 159 8.45 8.59 4.64
C GLN A 159 8.30 8.37 3.13
N ASP A 160 8.14 9.50 2.42
CA ASP A 160 8.18 9.73 0.98
C ASP A 160 8.07 8.50 0.05
N ASP A 161 7.14 8.56 -0.90
CA ASP A 161 6.85 7.54 -1.93
C ASP A 161 5.88 6.38 -1.56
N LEU A 162 4.75 6.70 -0.91
CA LEU A 162 3.54 5.86 -0.99
C LEU A 162 2.91 5.79 -2.40
N GLY A 163 3.61 6.26 -3.44
CA GLY A 163 3.06 6.45 -4.78
C GLY A 163 2.40 5.19 -5.38
N LEU A 164 2.84 4.01 -4.97
CA LEU A 164 2.32 2.70 -5.40
C LEU A 164 1.19 2.16 -4.51
N ALA A 165 1.17 2.51 -3.23
CA ALA A 165 0.16 2.02 -2.29
C ALA A 165 -1.14 2.81 -2.44
N ARG A 166 -2.26 2.10 -2.61
CA ARG A 166 -3.60 2.70 -2.79
C ARG A 166 -4.60 2.28 -1.74
N ALA A 167 -4.32 1.21 -1.01
CA ALA A 167 -5.14 0.82 0.11
C ALA A 167 -4.26 0.21 1.20
N PHE A 168 -4.69 0.37 2.44
CA PHE A 168 -4.26 -0.50 3.52
C PHE A 168 -5.43 -1.41 3.90
N VAL A 169 -5.09 -2.64 4.25
CA VAL A 169 -6.04 -3.66 4.68
C VAL A 169 -5.59 -4.17 6.04
N LEU A 170 -6.46 -4.16 7.04
CA LEU A 170 -6.17 -4.87 8.28
C LEU A 170 -6.64 -6.31 8.11
N VAL A 171 -5.72 -7.24 8.30
CA VAL A 171 -6.00 -8.68 8.30
C VAL A 171 -5.81 -9.25 9.70
N ASP A 172 -6.67 -10.20 10.07
CA ASP A 172 -6.56 -10.92 11.33
C ASP A 172 -5.54 -12.08 11.27
N ALA A 173 -5.51 -12.89 12.33
CA ALA A 173 -4.64 -14.05 12.44
C ALA A 173 -4.88 -15.13 11.37
N ASP A 174 -6.11 -15.19 10.86
CA ASP A 174 -6.57 -16.16 9.88
C ASP A 174 -6.50 -15.60 8.46
N GLU A 175 -5.78 -14.49 8.27
CA GLU A 175 -5.62 -13.77 7.00
C GLU A 175 -6.93 -13.22 6.44
N ARG A 176 -7.97 -13.08 7.28
CA ARG A 176 -9.26 -12.52 6.89
C ARG A 176 -9.17 -11.00 6.93
N GLU A 177 -9.64 -10.40 5.85
CA GLU A 177 -9.79 -8.95 5.74
C GLU A 177 -10.86 -8.48 6.74
N VAL A 178 -10.42 -7.76 7.77
CA VAL A 178 -11.30 -7.12 8.75
C VAL A 178 -11.73 -5.75 8.24
N VAL A 179 -10.80 -5.06 7.59
CA VAL A 179 -10.93 -3.67 7.18
C VAL A 179 -10.15 -3.44 5.91
N ARG A 180 -10.74 -2.69 4.97
CA ARG A 180 -10.02 -2.08 3.86
C ARG A 180 -10.30 -0.60 3.82
N ALA A 181 -9.24 0.17 3.69
CA ALA A 181 -9.28 1.61 3.68
C ALA A 181 -8.42 2.13 2.52
N PRO A 182 -8.99 2.94 1.62
CA PRO A 182 -8.22 3.55 0.55
C PRO A 182 -7.21 4.55 1.15
N ILE A 183 -5.98 4.52 0.65
CA ILE A 183 -5.01 5.57 0.86
C ILE A 183 -5.30 6.61 -0.22
N GLU A 184 -6.21 7.53 0.09
CA GLU A 184 -6.44 8.68 -0.78
C GLU A 184 -5.15 9.48 -0.85
N ARG A 185 -4.62 9.66 -2.06
CA ARG A 185 -3.55 10.65 -2.23
C ARG A 185 -4.19 11.99 -1.93
N ALA A 186 -3.66 12.70 -0.94
CA ALA A 186 -3.84 14.13 -0.77
C ALA A 186 -3.16 14.92 -1.90
N ALA A 187 -3.34 14.51 -3.16
CA ALA A 187 -2.60 15.04 -4.30
C ALA A 187 -2.94 16.51 -4.59
N ASP A 188 -4.10 16.99 -4.13
CA ASP A 188 -4.56 18.35 -4.42
C ASP A 188 -4.41 19.32 -3.23
N ALA A 189 -4.00 18.82 -2.05
CA ALA A 189 -3.66 19.68 -0.92
C ALA A 189 -2.19 20.11 -1.05
N VAL A 190 -1.96 21.15 -1.85
CA VAL A 190 -0.66 21.82 -1.97
C VAL A 190 -0.25 22.36 -0.60
N GLY A 191 0.64 21.63 0.07
CA GLY A 191 1.37 22.07 1.27
C GLY A 191 1.34 21.05 2.40
N ASP A 192 2.44 20.30 2.56
CA ASP A 192 3.01 19.57 3.73
C ASP A 192 2.13 18.90 4.82
N ALA A 193 0.81 19.00 4.74
CA ALA A 193 -0.12 18.35 5.62
C ALA A 193 -0.37 16.96 5.07
N PHE A 194 0.39 15.99 5.56
CA PHE A 194 0.03 14.58 5.49
C PHE A 194 -1.44 14.43 5.90
N VAL A 195 -2.34 14.24 4.93
CA VAL A 195 -3.70 13.84 5.24
C VAL A 195 -3.57 12.48 5.90
N ARG A 196 -3.90 12.44 7.19
CA ARG A 196 -3.99 11.22 7.97
C ARG A 196 -5.42 10.72 7.76
N PRO A 197 -5.68 9.78 6.82
CA PRO A 197 -7.01 9.23 6.70
C PRO A 197 -7.37 8.59 8.05
N ARG A 198 -8.37 9.16 8.72
CA ARG A 198 -8.90 8.63 9.99
C ARG A 198 -10.04 7.70 9.65
N HIS A 199 -9.79 6.41 9.78
CA HIS A 199 -10.85 5.42 9.68
C HIS A 199 -11.19 4.89 11.06
N ARG A 200 -12.48 4.70 11.34
CA ARG A 200 -13.01 4.21 12.62
C ARG A 200 -13.49 2.77 12.44
N PHE A 201 -13.01 1.86 13.30
CA PHE A 201 -13.43 0.46 13.29
C PHE A 201 -13.52 -0.08 14.71
N SER A 202 -14.44 -1.04 14.94
CA SER A 202 -14.66 -1.71 16.22
C SER A 202 -14.89 -3.22 16.02
N GLY A 203 -14.81 -4.01 17.10
CA GLY A 203 -15.24 -5.42 17.10
C GLY A 203 -14.18 -6.48 16.74
N PHE A 204 -12.88 -6.18 16.82
CA PHE A 204 -11.82 -7.14 16.48
C PHE A 204 -10.70 -7.19 17.53
N SER A 205 -10.05 -8.34 17.64
CA SER A 205 -8.90 -8.53 18.55
C SER A 205 -7.64 -7.89 17.98
N VAL A 206 -7.02 -6.99 18.75
CA VAL A 206 -5.87 -6.20 18.30
C VAL A 206 -4.56 -7.00 18.35
N GLU A 207 -4.49 -8.07 19.13
CA GLU A 207 -3.25 -8.83 19.38
C GLU A 207 -2.71 -9.59 18.16
N ARG A 208 -3.49 -9.68 17.08
CA ARG A 208 -3.12 -10.43 15.87
C ARG A 208 -3.39 -9.70 14.57
N LEU A 209 -3.62 -8.39 14.62
CA LEU A 209 -3.79 -7.62 13.40
C LEU A 209 -2.45 -7.43 12.69
N ARG A 210 -2.50 -7.54 11.36
CA ARG A 210 -1.43 -7.11 10.48
C ARG A 210 -1.99 -6.08 9.51
N ALA A 211 -1.22 -5.03 9.26
CA ALA A 211 -1.55 -4.07 8.22
C ALA A 211 -0.91 -4.55 6.92
N ARG A 212 -1.72 -4.79 5.90
CA ARG A 212 -1.31 -5.17 4.56
C ARG A 212 -1.47 -3.98 3.63
N LEU A 213 -0.39 -3.58 2.99
CA LEU A 213 -0.41 -2.53 1.98
C LEU A 213 -0.67 -3.15 0.61
N LEU A 214 -1.63 -2.58 -0.10
CA LEU A 214 -2.01 -3.01 -1.44
C LEU A 214 -1.71 -1.91 -2.46
N ASP A 215 -1.28 -2.34 -3.65
CA ASP A 215 -1.24 -1.47 -4.81
C ASP A 215 -2.64 -1.24 -5.41
N ARG A 216 -2.73 -0.46 -6.50
CA ARG A 216 -4.01 -0.18 -7.16
C ARG A 216 -4.68 -1.40 -7.79
N TYR A 217 -3.94 -2.48 -7.97
CA TYR A 217 -4.43 -3.73 -8.54
C TYR A 217 -4.73 -4.78 -7.46
N GLY A 218 -4.64 -4.40 -6.18
CA GLY A 218 -4.86 -5.31 -5.06
C GLY A 218 -3.70 -6.26 -4.78
N ASN A 219 -2.53 -6.04 -5.39
CA ASN A 219 -1.37 -6.86 -5.10
C ASN A 219 -0.77 -6.47 -3.75
N ARG A 220 -0.37 -7.48 -2.97
CA ARG A 220 0.29 -7.31 -1.68
C ARG A 220 1.68 -6.71 -1.89
N LEU A 221 1.86 -5.49 -1.40
CA LEU A 221 3.15 -4.80 -1.39
C LEU A 221 3.95 -5.20 -0.15
N ARG A 222 3.34 -5.08 1.04
CA ARG A 222 4.06 -5.32 2.29
C ARG A 222 3.09 -5.63 3.42
N ASP A 223 3.50 -6.51 4.32
CA ASP A 223 2.86 -6.67 5.61
C ASP A 223 3.66 -5.91 6.67
N VAL A 224 2.95 -5.13 7.46
CA VAL A 224 3.46 -4.26 8.50
C VAL A 224 2.83 -4.74 9.81
N PRO A 225 3.64 -5.05 10.84
CA PRO A 225 3.09 -5.38 12.14
C PRO A 225 2.32 -4.17 12.68
N VAL A 226 1.12 -4.41 13.19
CA VAL A 226 0.37 -3.39 13.91
C VAL A 226 0.94 -3.29 15.31
N VAL A 227 1.56 -2.15 15.63
CA VAL A 227 2.04 -1.88 16.98
C VAL A 227 0.98 -1.09 17.71
N VAL A 228 0.48 -1.67 18.80
CA VAL A 228 -0.43 -1.01 19.75
C VAL A 228 0.44 -0.40 20.83
N SER A 229 0.34 0.90 21.05
CA SER A 229 1.09 1.56 22.14
C SER A 229 0.63 1.02 23.50
N ASP A 230 1.51 1.06 24.51
CA ASP A 230 1.16 0.65 25.88
C ASP A 230 0.03 1.49 26.47
N GLU A 231 -0.09 2.75 26.04
CA GLU A 231 -1.20 3.63 26.40
C GLU A 231 -2.52 3.18 25.77
N ALA A 232 -2.52 2.88 24.46
CA ALA A 232 -3.68 2.33 23.77
C ALA A 232 -4.08 0.96 24.35
N ARG A 233 -3.10 0.13 24.70
CA ARG A 233 -3.32 -1.16 25.36
C ARG A 233 -3.95 -0.97 26.73
N ARG A 234 -3.46 -0.03 27.55
CA ARG A 234 -4.04 0.29 28.85
C ARG A 234 -5.46 0.84 28.72
N ALA A 235 -5.72 1.71 27.75
CA ALA A 235 -7.06 2.23 27.47
C ALA A 235 -8.03 1.12 27.06
N LEU A 236 -7.61 0.19 26.18
CA LEU A 236 -8.41 -0.97 25.80
C LEU A 236 -8.75 -1.86 27.01
N ILE A 237 -7.78 -2.14 27.88
CA ILE A 237 -7.99 -2.92 29.11
C ILE A 237 -8.96 -2.20 30.05
N ALA A 238 -8.78 -0.88 30.23
CA ALA A 238 -9.64 -0.06 31.09
C ALA A 238 -11.09 0.01 30.57
N ALA A 239 -11.28 0.02 29.25
CA ALA A 239 -12.59 -0.05 28.59
C ALA A 239 -13.23 -1.45 28.63
N GLY A 240 -12.64 -2.42 29.35
CA GLY A 240 -13.15 -3.77 29.49
C GLY A 240 -12.93 -4.67 28.26
N ALA A 241 -12.17 -4.21 27.26
CA ALA A 241 -11.70 -5.07 26.18
C ALA A 241 -10.61 -5.99 26.74
N THR A 242 -11.02 -7.18 27.18
CA THR A 242 -10.05 -8.19 27.63
C THR A 242 -9.22 -8.64 26.42
N PRO A 243 -7.88 -8.53 26.45
CA PRO A 243 -7.03 -9.15 25.45
C PRO A 243 -7.40 -10.63 25.40
N ALA A 244 -7.72 -11.12 24.20
CA ALA A 244 -8.40 -12.39 24.01
C ALA A 244 -7.57 -13.56 24.57
N THR A 245 -7.78 -13.89 25.83
CA THR A 245 -7.58 -15.25 26.35
C THR A 245 -8.61 -16.09 25.62
N ARG A 246 -8.17 -16.76 24.54
CA ARG A 246 -8.90 -17.67 23.66
C ARG A 246 -10.29 -18.01 24.23
N SER A 247 -11.24 -17.12 23.95
CA SER A 247 -12.61 -17.30 24.43
C SER A 247 -13.22 -18.37 23.55
N THR A 248 -13.55 -19.50 24.15
CA THR A 248 -14.43 -20.51 23.55
C THR A 248 -15.88 -20.03 23.55
N ALA A 249 -16.12 -18.71 23.43
CA ALA A 249 -17.44 -18.17 23.26
C ALA A 249 -18.02 -18.74 21.97
N THR A 250 -19.08 -19.51 22.17
CA THR A 250 -20.07 -19.91 21.17
C THR A 250 -20.36 -18.71 20.27
N PRO A 251 -20.39 -18.87 18.92
CA PRO A 251 -20.60 -17.77 18.00
C PRO A 251 -21.81 -16.95 18.44
N ALA A 252 -21.60 -15.63 18.54
CA ALA A 252 -22.63 -14.69 18.93
C ALA A 252 -23.89 -14.94 18.10
N THR A 253 -24.95 -15.30 18.81
CA THR A 253 -26.29 -15.53 18.30
C THR A 253 -26.76 -14.34 17.47
N ASP A 254 -27.24 -14.64 16.26
CA ASP A 254 -28.16 -13.88 15.41
C ASP A 254 -28.36 -12.41 15.80
N THR A 255 -27.65 -11.52 15.10
CA THR A 255 -28.01 -10.10 15.06
C THR A 255 -29.48 -10.01 14.66
N SER A 256 -30.31 -9.45 15.54
CA SER A 256 -31.74 -9.39 15.29
C SER A 256 -32.02 -8.55 14.03
N TRP A 257 -33.08 -8.92 13.30
CA TRP A 257 -33.49 -8.20 12.10
C TRP A 257 -33.84 -6.73 12.39
N LEU A 258 -34.19 -6.39 13.65
CA LEU A 258 -34.45 -5.02 14.09
C LEU A 258 -33.17 -4.18 14.13
N THR A 259 -32.05 -4.74 14.60
CA THR A 259 -30.75 -4.06 14.55
C THR A 259 -30.31 -3.83 13.10
N TRP A 260 -30.49 -4.82 12.22
CA TRP A 260 -30.13 -4.64 10.80
C TRP A 260 -31.01 -3.61 10.09
N ALA A 261 -32.33 -3.67 10.31
CA ALA A 261 -33.27 -2.69 9.77
C ALA A 261 -32.98 -1.29 10.31
N GLY A 262 -32.76 -1.15 11.63
CA GLY A 262 -32.40 0.11 12.26
C GLY A 262 -31.12 0.72 11.70
N ALA A 263 -30.07 -0.09 11.48
CA ALA A 263 -28.81 0.36 10.90
C ALA A 263 -28.95 0.82 9.44
N ALA A 264 -29.71 0.08 8.63
CA ALA A 264 -29.98 0.45 7.24
C ALA A 264 -30.80 1.75 7.14
N THR A 265 -31.85 1.87 7.96
CA THR A 265 -32.71 3.06 8.04
C THR A 265 -31.95 4.27 8.56
N ALA A 266 -31.11 4.12 9.60
CA ALA A 266 -30.27 5.20 10.09
C ALA A 266 -29.28 5.68 9.03
N SER A 267 -28.61 4.76 8.34
CA SER A 267 -27.63 5.10 7.30
C SER A 267 -28.26 5.85 6.13
N ALA A 268 -29.43 5.39 5.65
CA ALA A 268 -30.17 6.07 4.60
C ALA A 268 -30.59 7.49 5.04
N GLY A 269 -31.08 7.64 6.27
CA GLY A 269 -31.49 8.93 6.81
C GLY A 269 -30.34 9.92 6.92
N PHE A 270 -29.16 9.45 7.38
CA PHE A 270 -27.96 10.27 7.48
C PHE A 270 -27.49 10.79 6.11
N VAL A 271 -27.47 9.92 5.09
CA VAL A 271 -27.05 10.30 3.73
C VAL A 271 -28.02 11.33 3.14
N THR A 272 -29.33 11.11 3.27
CA THR A 272 -30.34 12.05 2.77
C THR A 272 -30.28 13.39 3.49
N ALA A 273 -30.13 13.41 4.83
CA ALA A 273 -29.99 14.63 5.59
C ALA A 273 -28.69 15.38 5.24
N SER A 274 -27.58 14.67 5.06
CA SER A 274 -26.29 15.30 4.70
C SER A 274 -26.34 15.94 3.32
N LEU A 275 -26.89 15.23 2.32
CA LEU A 275 -27.03 15.76 0.97
C LEU A 275 -28.03 16.93 0.90
N GLY A 276 -29.16 16.84 1.62
CA GLY A 276 -30.12 17.92 1.74
C GLY A 276 -29.52 19.16 2.41
N GLY A 277 -28.70 18.97 3.45
CA GLY A 277 -28.03 20.06 4.17
C GLY A 277 -27.00 20.78 3.30
N VAL A 278 -26.17 20.03 2.55
CA VAL A 278 -25.21 20.63 1.60
C VAL A 278 -25.94 21.42 0.53
N ALA A 279 -26.98 20.86 -0.09
CA ALA A 279 -27.79 21.55 -1.09
C ALA A 279 -28.41 22.84 -0.53
N PHE A 280 -28.98 22.78 0.68
CA PHE A 280 -29.56 23.94 1.36
C PHE A 280 -28.51 25.03 1.65
N THR A 281 -27.35 24.67 2.18
CA THR A 281 -26.28 25.66 2.45
C THR A 281 -25.72 26.29 1.17
N SER A 282 -25.66 25.52 0.08
CA SER A 282 -25.24 26.05 -1.22
C SER A 282 -26.28 26.99 -1.83
N ALA A 283 -27.58 26.73 -1.61
CA ALA A 283 -28.65 27.62 -2.04
C ALA A 283 -28.62 28.95 -1.26
N MET A 284 -28.41 28.90 0.06
CA MET A 284 -28.30 30.09 0.90
C MET A 284 -27.08 30.98 0.62
N GLN A 285 -26.01 30.43 0.03
CA GLN A 285 -24.82 31.21 -0.37
C GLN A 285 -24.96 31.85 -1.76
N ALA A 286 -25.87 31.35 -2.60
CA ALA A 286 -26.23 32.02 -3.83
C ALA A 286 -27.18 33.17 -3.46
N ASP A 287 -26.65 34.40 -3.47
CA ASP A 287 -27.30 35.65 -3.05
C ASP A 287 -28.44 36.09 -4.01
N ASP A 288 -29.36 35.18 -4.33
CA ASP A 288 -30.49 35.40 -5.24
C ASP A 288 -31.80 35.21 -4.47
N THR A 289 -32.31 36.33 -3.93
CA THR A 289 -33.52 36.43 -3.10
C THR A 289 -34.82 35.97 -3.77
N ARG A 290 -34.76 35.47 -5.00
CA ARG A 290 -35.92 34.94 -5.76
C ARG A 290 -36.11 33.42 -5.63
N VAL A 291 -35.24 32.72 -4.90
CA VAL A 291 -35.24 31.24 -4.83
C VAL A 291 -36.09 30.67 -3.67
N VAL A 292 -36.71 31.52 -2.84
CA VAL A 292 -37.43 31.06 -1.63
C VAL A 292 -38.64 30.16 -1.94
N ASP A 293 -39.29 30.31 -3.11
CA ASP A 293 -40.47 29.50 -3.46
C ASP A 293 -40.10 28.09 -4.01
N ASP A 294 -38.87 27.86 -4.46
CA ASP A 294 -38.40 26.57 -5.02
C ASP A 294 -37.62 25.70 -4.00
N GLU A 295 -37.43 26.17 -2.76
CA GLU A 295 -36.64 25.46 -1.72
C GLU A 295 -37.45 24.48 -0.85
N ALA A 296 -38.78 24.52 -0.92
CA ALA A 296 -39.67 23.60 -0.23
C ALA A 296 -39.30 22.10 -0.39
N PRO A 297 -38.93 21.58 -1.59
CA PRO A 297 -38.53 20.19 -1.75
C PRO A 297 -37.19 19.84 -1.09
N VAL A 298 -36.23 20.78 -1.02
CA VAL A 298 -34.92 20.54 -0.41
C VAL A 298 -35.05 20.46 1.11
N LEU A 299 -35.81 21.38 1.70
CA LEU A 299 -36.11 21.36 3.12
C LEU A 299 -36.91 20.10 3.50
N ALA A 300 -37.91 19.73 2.69
CA ALA A 300 -38.68 18.50 2.90
C ALA A 300 -37.79 17.24 2.84
N ALA A 301 -36.84 17.17 1.90
CA ALA A 301 -35.89 16.06 1.82
C ALA A 301 -34.96 15.99 3.04
N PHE A 302 -34.48 17.14 3.52
CA PHE A 302 -33.66 17.21 4.74
C PHE A 302 -34.43 16.72 5.97
N VAL A 303 -35.65 17.23 6.18
CA VAL A 303 -36.50 16.83 7.33
C VAL A 303 -36.87 15.35 7.24
N ALA A 304 -37.18 14.83 6.05
CA ALA A 304 -37.45 13.41 5.84
C ALA A 304 -36.23 12.54 6.17
N GLY A 305 -35.03 12.95 5.74
CA GLY A 305 -33.78 12.25 6.05
C GLY A 305 -33.48 12.23 7.55
N ALA A 306 -33.62 13.37 8.23
CA ALA A 306 -33.44 13.48 9.67
C ALA A 306 -34.45 12.60 10.44
N GLY A 307 -35.72 12.58 10.02
CA GLY A 307 -36.74 11.71 10.61
C GLY A 307 -36.38 10.23 10.46
N LEU A 308 -35.93 9.82 9.27
CA LEU A 308 -35.51 8.44 9.00
C LEU A 308 -34.32 8.03 9.88
N PHE A 309 -33.36 8.95 10.10
CA PHE A 309 -32.22 8.73 10.98
C PHE A 309 -32.66 8.45 12.43
N VAL A 310 -33.56 9.28 12.97
CA VAL A 310 -34.08 9.12 14.34
C VAL A 310 -34.84 7.80 14.50
N VAL A 311 -35.67 7.43 13.52
CA VAL A 311 -36.40 6.15 13.54
C VAL A 311 -35.43 4.96 13.50
N GLY A 312 -34.41 5.01 12.64
CA GLY A 312 -33.38 3.96 12.58
C GLY A 312 -32.63 3.81 13.91
N GLY A 313 -32.23 4.93 14.52
CA GLY A 313 -31.60 4.95 15.84
C GLY A 313 -32.51 4.38 16.94
N ALA A 314 -33.80 4.74 16.94
CA ALA A 314 -34.77 4.23 17.90
C ALA A 314 -34.97 2.71 17.79
N LEU A 315 -35.00 2.14 16.57
CA LEU A 315 -35.10 0.70 16.37
C LEU A 315 -33.90 -0.07 16.95
N ILE A 316 -32.69 0.49 16.81
CA ILE A 316 -31.49 -0.08 17.43
C ILE A 316 -31.61 -0.04 18.95
N VAL A 317 -32.03 1.10 19.53
CA VAL A 317 -32.18 1.24 20.99
C VAL A 317 -33.23 0.28 21.55
N VAL A 318 -34.37 0.11 20.87
CA VAL A 318 -35.44 -0.81 21.29
C VAL A 318 -34.96 -2.27 21.27
N ASP A 319 -34.17 -2.65 20.28
CA ASP A 319 -33.63 -4.01 20.18
C ASP A 319 -32.60 -4.32 21.27
N GLN A 320 -31.86 -3.31 21.72
CA GLN A 320 -30.85 -3.42 22.77
C GLN A 320 -31.43 -3.23 24.19
N TRP A 321 -32.72 -2.91 24.33
CA TRP A 321 -33.33 -2.74 25.64
C TRP A 321 -33.42 -4.10 26.35
N PRO A 322 -32.89 -4.24 27.59
CA PRO A 322 -32.97 -5.51 28.32
C PRO A 322 -34.44 -5.91 28.54
N ARG A 323 -34.82 -7.09 28.06
CA ARG A 323 -36.13 -7.69 28.31
C ARG A 323 -36.27 -8.19 29.74
#